data_AF-A0A533Y188-F1
#
_entry.id   AF-A0A533Y188-F1
#
_cell.length_a   1.000
_cell.length_b   1.000
_cell.length_c   1.000
_cell.angle_alpha   90.00
_cell.angle_beta   90.00
_cell.angle_gamma   90.00
#
_symmetry.space_group_name_H-M   'P 1'
#
loop_
_entity.id
_entity.type
_entity.pdbx_description
1 polymer ?
#
loop_
_entity_poly.entity_id
_entity_poly.type
_entity_poly.pdbx_seq_one_letter_code
_entity_poly.pdbx_strand_id
1 'polypeptide(L)'
;MEAVLRKWGNSIAVRLPSAIVKECELREDRRIEITAEEGKIVLTPKKRRPRNDLARLLDKITDSNRHEPIDFGKPVGREIL
;
A
#
# COMPACT_ATOMS: atom_id res chain seq x y z
N MET A 1 -26.48 7.79 -4.00
CA MET A 1 -25.80 6.53 -4.41
C MET A 1 -26.07 5.52 -3.32
N GLU A 2 -26.46 4.30 -3.68
CA GLU A 2 -26.72 3.22 -2.73
C GLU A 2 -25.78 2.04 -3.04
N ALA A 3 -25.39 1.31 -2.01
CA ALA A 3 -24.56 0.13 -2.15
C ALA A 3 -25.04 -0.95 -1.18
N VAL A 4 -24.89 -2.21 -1.59
CA VAL A 4 -25.33 -3.36 -0.79
C VAL A 4 -24.10 -4.03 -0.18
N LEU A 5 -24.16 -4.30 1.11
CA LEU A 5 -23.17 -5.10 1.83
C LEU A 5 -23.23 -6.55 1.33
N ARG A 6 -22.08 -7.13 1.01
CA ARG A 6 -21.96 -8.52 0.50
C ARG A 6 -20.85 -9.26 1.25
N LYS A 7 -21.01 -10.58 1.40
CA LYS A 7 -19.96 -11.44 1.96
C LYS A 7 -18.82 -11.60 0.95
N TRP A 8 -17.60 -11.36 1.39
CA TRP A 8 -16.37 -11.64 0.66
C TRP A 8 -15.44 -12.45 1.58
N GLY A 9 -15.35 -13.76 1.33
CA GLY A 9 -14.67 -14.68 2.25
C GLY A 9 -15.37 -14.70 3.62
N ASN A 10 -14.60 -14.45 4.68
CA ASN A 10 -15.10 -14.40 6.06
C ASN A 10 -15.54 -13.01 6.51
N SER A 11 -15.52 -12.01 5.62
CA SER A 11 -15.83 -10.63 5.94
C SER A 11 -16.99 -10.09 5.11
N ILE A 12 -17.55 -8.97 5.55
CA ILE A 12 -18.52 -8.19 4.77
C ILE A 12 -17.75 -7.07 4.06
N ALA A 13 -18.09 -6.85 2.80
CA ALA A 13 -17.52 -5.80 1.97
C ALA A 13 -18.63 -4.99 1.29
N VAL A 14 -18.31 -3.74 0.96
CA VAL A 14 -19.09 -2.87 0.10
C VAL A 14 -18.22 -2.43 -1.07
N ARG A 15 -18.77 -2.39 -2.27
CA ARG A 15 -18.06 -1.80 -3.41
C ARG A 15 -18.13 -0.28 -3.31
N LEU A 16 -16.96 0.37 -3.31
CA LEU A 16 -16.88 1.82 -3.37
C LEU A 16 -17.07 2.28 -4.82
N PRO A 17 -18.03 3.19 -5.09
CA PRO A 17 -18.18 3.78 -6.42
C PRO A 17 -16.91 4.51 -6.87
N SER A 18 -16.60 4.45 -8.17
CA SER A 18 -15.38 5.04 -8.74
C SER A 18 -15.26 6.55 -8.51
N ALA A 19 -16.39 7.27 -8.45
CA ALA A 19 -16.42 8.69 -8.12
C ALA A 19 -15.84 8.98 -6.73
N ILE A 20 -16.26 8.22 -5.71
CA ILE A 20 -15.77 8.35 -4.33
C ILE A 20 -14.29 7.97 -4.22
N VAL A 21 -13.89 6.88 -4.90
CA VAL A 21 -12.48 6.46 -4.93
C VAL A 21 -11.57 7.57 -5.47
N LYS A 22 -12.01 8.26 -6.55
CA LYS A 22 -11.27 9.38 -7.14
C LYS A 22 -11.23 10.60 -6.23
N GLU A 23 -12.39 10.98 -5.67
CA GLU A 23 -12.52 12.15 -4.79
C GLU A 23 -11.66 12.00 -3.52
N CYS A 24 -11.58 10.80 -2.95
CA CYS A 24 -10.72 10.51 -1.79
C CYS A 24 -9.27 10.15 -2.15
N GLU A 25 -8.88 10.28 -3.42
CA GLU A 25 -7.55 9.90 -3.95
C GLU A 25 -7.11 8.48 -3.55
N LEU A 26 -8.07 7.56 -3.43
CA LEU A 26 -7.81 6.17 -3.13
C LEU A 26 -7.27 5.48 -4.39
N ARG A 27 -6.33 4.57 -4.19
CA ARG A 27 -5.74 3.73 -5.24
C ARG A 27 -5.63 2.31 -4.71
N GLU A 28 -5.53 1.34 -5.61
CA GLU A 28 -5.24 -0.05 -5.24
C GLU A 28 -3.99 -0.12 -4.35
N ASP A 29 -3.98 -1.07 -3.42
CA ASP A 29 -2.95 -1.29 -2.40
C ASP A 29 -2.67 -0.12 -1.44
N ARG A 30 -3.46 0.96 -1.48
CA ARG A 30 -3.36 2.03 -0.49
C ARG A 30 -3.96 1.58 0.84
N ARG A 31 -3.15 1.63 1.91
CA ARG A 31 -3.63 1.38 3.27
C ARG A 31 -4.59 2.48 3.71
N ILE A 32 -5.73 2.06 4.26
CA ILE A 32 -6.74 2.94 4.86
C ILE A 32 -6.92 2.57 6.33
N GLU A 33 -7.41 3.52 7.11
CA GLU A 33 -7.94 3.29 8.45
C GLU A 33 -9.47 3.22 8.38
N ILE A 34 -10.06 2.34 9.16
CA ILE A 34 -11.51 2.16 9.24
C ILE A 34 -11.91 2.37 10.70
N THR A 35 -12.70 3.41 10.97
CA THR A 35 -13.24 3.71 12.30
C THR A 35 -14.77 3.72 12.27
N ALA A 36 -15.38 3.57 13.44
CA ALA A 36 -16.81 3.72 13.63
C ALA A 36 -17.05 4.95 14.52
N GLU A 37 -17.76 5.95 13.99
CA GLU A 37 -18.02 7.22 14.65
C GLU A 37 -19.50 7.56 14.47
N GLU A 38 -20.25 7.74 15.56
CA GLU A 38 -21.67 8.11 15.53
C GLU A 38 -22.55 7.20 14.64
N GLY A 39 -22.26 5.90 14.63
CA GLY A 39 -22.98 4.94 13.78
C GLY A 39 -22.61 5.00 12.29
N LYS A 40 -21.58 5.76 11.92
CA LYS A 40 -21.02 5.86 10.57
C LYS A 40 -19.71 5.09 10.49
N ILE A 41 -19.45 4.48 9.33
CA ILE A 41 -18.14 3.92 9.00
C ILE A 41 -17.33 5.04 8.34
N VAL A 42 -16.22 5.43 8.97
CA VAL A 42 -15.31 6.45 8.43
C VAL A 42 -14.09 5.75 7.85
N LEU A 43 -13.80 6.03 6.58
CA LEU A 43 -12.66 5.50 5.86
C LEU A 43 -11.64 6.62 5.67
N THR A 44 -10.51 6.54 6.35
CA THR A 44 -9.48 7.58 6.30
C THR A 44 -8.26 7.04 5.55
N PRO A 45 -7.86 7.65 4.41
CA PRO A 45 -6.64 7.26 3.74
C PRO A 45 -5.45 7.45 4.69
N LYS A 46 -4.67 6.40 4.98
CA LYS A 46 -3.45 6.61 5.78
C LYS A 46 -2.53 7.52 4.99
N LYS A 47 -2.07 8.59 5.64
CA LYS A 47 -0.91 9.34 5.14
C LYS A 47 0.18 8.29 4.92
N ARG A 48 0.82 8.31 3.74
CA ARG A 48 2.03 7.51 3.54
C ARG A 48 2.89 7.75 4.79
N ARG A 49 3.44 6.68 5.39
CA ARG A 49 4.56 6.87 6.32
C ARG A 49 5.46 7.91 5.66
N PRO A 50 5.91 8.96 6.37
CA PRO A 50 6.81 9.93 5.76
C PRO A 50 7.80 9.11 4.97
N ARG A 51 7.97 9.41 3.65
CA ARG A 51 9.04 8.79 2.86
C ARG A 51 10.20 8.81 3.83
N ASN A 52 10.70 7.63 4.25
CA ASN A 52 11.84 7.63 5.14
C ASN A 52 12.81 8.55 4.44
N ASP A 53 13.08 9.70 5.07
CA ASP A 53 13.80 10.77 4.40
C ASP A 53 15.05 10.12 3.81
N LEU A 54 15.31 10.35 2.53
CA LEU A 54 16.41 9.66 1.87
C LEU A 54 17.68 9.86 2.70
N ALA A 55 17.87 11.07 3.25
CA ALA A 55 18.91 11.38 4.23
C ALA A 55 18.88 10.42 5.42
N ARG A 56 17.73 10.26 6.10
CA ARG A 56 17.57 9.35 7.24
C ARG A 56 17.80 7.87 6.90
N LEU A 57 17.54 7.44 5.67
CA LEU A 57 17.87 6.07 5.22
C LEU A 57 19.36 5.91 5.00
N LEU A 58 20.00 6.90 4.37
CA LEU A 58 21.44 6.91 4.11
C LEU A 58 22.24 7.00 5.41
N ASP A 59 21.80 7.79 6.40
CA ASP A 59 22.42 7.92 7.73
C ASP A 59 22.46 6.59 8.51
N LYS A 60 21.63 5.62 8.13
CA LYS A 60 21.60 4.30 8.77
C LYS A 60 22.56 3.29 8.12
N ILE A 61 23.20 3.64 7.01
CA ILE A 61 24.18 2.77 6.36
C ILE A 61 25.47 2.80 7.16
N THR A 62 25.95 1.63 7.56
CA THR A 62 27.23 1.42 8.26
C THR A 62 28.08 0.45 7.46
N ASP A 63 29.39 0.46 7.69
CA ASP A 63 30.29 -0.51 7.04
C ASP A 63 29.89 -1.96 7.36
N SER A 64 29.30 -2.20 8.53
CA SER A 64 28.81 -3.52 8.95
C SER A 64 27.49 -3.97 8.33
N ASN A 65 26.66 -3.06 7.80
CA ASN A 65 25.37 -3.40 7.18
C ASN A 65 25.32 -3.16 5.66
N ARG A 66 26.43 -2.70 5.10
CA ARG A 66 26.60 -2.50 3.66
C ARG A 66 26.66 -3.87 2.98
N HIS A 67 25.71 -4.12 2.09
CA HIS A 67 25.67 -5.35 1.31
C HIS A 67 26.64 -5.22 0.12
N GLU A 68 27.36 -6.28 -0.20
CA GLU A 68 28.13 -6.35 -1.44
C GLU A 68 27.20 -6.50 -2.65
N PRO A 69 27.66 -6.11 -3.86
CA PRO A 69 26.92 -6.39 -5.08
C PRO A 69 26.64 -7.89 -5.20
N ILE A 70 25.37 -8.23 -5.42
CA ILE A 70 24.98 -9.61 -5.70
C ILE A 70 25.18 -9.86 -7.19
N ASP A 71 26.01 -10.86 -7.52
CA ASP A 71 26.09 -11.39 -8.88
C ASP A 71 24.91 -12.34 -9.10
N PHE A 72 24.01 -11.98 -10.01
CA PHE A 72 22.85 -12.79 -10.39
C PHE A 72 23.24 -13.95 -11.33
N GLY A 73 24.51 -14.03 -11.74
CA GLY A 73 25.02 -15.07 -12.62
C GLY A 73 24.63 -14.85 -14.08
N LYS A 74 24.90 -15.87 -14.91
CA LYS A 74 24.53 -15.85 -16.32
C LYS A 74 23.06 -16.23 -16.50
N PRO A 75 22.38 -15.77 -17.56
CA PRO A 75 21.03 -16.21 -17.87
C PRO A 75 20.93 -17.74 -17.91
N VAL A 76 19.97 -18.30 -17.19
CA VAL A 76 19.67 -19.75 -17.16
C VAL A 76 18.41 -20.10 -17.96
N GLY A 77 17.83 -19.13 -18.69
CA GLY A 77 16.59 -19.26 -19.45
C GLY A 77 16.51 -18.34 -20.67
N ARG A 78 15.29 -18.01 -21.12
CA ARG A 78 15.05 -17.10 -22.27
C ARG A 78 14.96 -15.62 -21.88
N GLU A 79 15.61 -15.23 -20.79
CA GLU A 79 15.67 -13.84 -20.38
C GLU A 79 16.55 -13.09 -21.40
N ILE A 80 15.93 -12.21 -22.18
CA ILE A 80 16.61 -11.41 -23.19
C ILE A 80 17.35 -10.30 -22.44
N LEU A 81 18.67 -10.18 -22.65
CA LEU A 81 19.48 -9.05 -22.19
C LEU A 81 19.17 -7.79 -23.00
#